data_AF-A0A0U3UQG9-F1
#
_entry.id   AF-A0A0U3UQG9-F1
#
_cell.length_a   1.000
_cell.length_b   1.000
_cell.length_c   1.000
_cell.angle_alpha   90.00
_cell.angle_beta   90.00
_cell.angle_gamma   90.00
#
_symmetry.space_group_name_H-M   'P 1'
#
loop_
_entity.id
_entity.type
_entity.pdbx_description
1 polymer ?
#
loop_
_entity_poly.entity_id
_entity_poly.type
_entity_poly.pdbx_seq_one_letter_code
_entity_poly.pdbx_strand_id
1 'polypeptide(L)'
;MTYQQAGRIAILKRVAGWVIFIPALLSTIISILGFMFKHSEKQPGIDAVMLDFVHVMVDMVKFNTPFLNVFWQNSPVPEFNGGANIGFWIIYILIFVGIALQASGARMWRQSRHIKEGIEDQMILEQAKGSEGRTRAQLEEKIHVPRHTILLQIFPLYILPIVIAIAGYFVLKLLGML
;
A
#
# COMPACT_ATOMS: atom_id res chain seq x y z
N MET A 1 9.27 14.40 19.89
CA MET A 1 9.40 14.91 18.51
C MET A 1 8.73 16.27 18.50
N THR A 2 9.41 17.30 18.01
CA THR A 2 8.75 18.60 17.79
C THR A 2 7.70 18.46 16.68
N TYR A 3 6.66 19.29 16.72
CA TYR A 3 5.56 19.22 15.76
C TYR A 3 6.05 19.32 14.28
N GLN A 4 7.04 20.17 14.01
CA GLN A 4 7.66 20.29 12.68
C GLN A 4 8.34 18.99 12.22
N GLN A 5 9.00 18.27 13.13
CA GLN A 5 9.59 16.96 12.84
C GLN A 5 8.51 15.91 12.56
N ALA A 6 7.40 15.95 13.30
CA ALA A 6 6.27 15.03 13.09
C ALA A 6 5.65 15.20 11.69
N GLY A 7 5.52 16.43 11.19
CA GLY A 7 5.05 16.71 9.84
C GLY A 7 5.97 16.18 8.74
N ARG A 8 7.29 16.37 8.87
CA ARG A 8 8.27 15.83 7.91
C ARG A 8 8.26 14.30 7.87
N ILE A 9 8.20 13.66 9.04
CA ILE A 9 8.11 12.19 9.14
C ILE A 9 6.80 11.67 8.54
N ALA A 10 5.69 12.40 8.71
CA ALA A 10 4.42 12.05 8.09
C ALA A 10 4.50 12.03 6.56
N ILE A 11 5.13 13.05 5.96
CA ILE A 11 5.36 13.11 4.50
C ILE A 11 6.26 11.95 4.05
N LEU A 12 7.37 11.73 4.75
CA LEU A 12 8.31 10.65 4.43
C LEU A 12 7.63 9.28 4.42
N LYS A 13 6.82 8.98 5.44
CA LYS A 13 6.03 7.74 5.51
C LYS A 13 5.08 7.63 4.31
N ARG A 14 4.40 8.72 3.92
CA ARG A 14 3.48 8.68 2.76
C ARG A 14 4.22 8.43 1.45
N VAL A 15 5.35 9.09 1.21
CA VAL A 15 6.16 8.90 0.00
C VAL A 15 6.71 7.49 -0.06
N ALA A 16 7.30 6.99 1.03
CA ALA A 16 7.78 5.62 1.11
C ALA A 16 6.64 4.60 0.91
N GLY A 17 5.44 4.89 1.41
CA GLY A 17 4.26 4.05 1.21
C GLY A 17 3.91 3.90 -0.28
N TRP A 18 3.89 5.01 -1.01
CA TRP A 18 3.65 5.01 -2.47
C TRP A 18 4.75 4.31 -3.26
N VAL A 19 6.02 4.56 -2.90
CA VAL A 19 7.18 3.93 -3.55
C VAL A 19 7.19 2.41 -3.37
N ILE A 20 6.68 1.89 -2.25
CA ILE A 20 6.55 0.44 -2.03
C ILE A 20 5.27 -0.10 -2.70
N PHE A 21 4.15 0.61 -2.56
CA PHE A 21 2.84 0.16 -3.02
C PHE A 21 2.75 0.03 -4.54
N ILE A 22 3.21 1.03 -5.30
CA ILE A 22 3.05 1.03 -6.77
C ILE A 22 3.78 -0.17 -7.40
N PRO A 23 5.09 -0.39 -7.14
CA PRO A 23 5.79 -1.53 -7.72
C PRO A 23 5.21 -2.87 -7.26
N ALA A 24 4.82 -2.99 -5.99
CA ALA A 24 4.24 -4.22 -5.45
C ALA A 24 2.88 -4.55 -6.11
N LEU A 25 2.04 -3.54 -6.31
CA LEU A 25 0.74 -3.69 -6.97
C LEU A 25 0.91 -4.10 -8.43
N LEU A 26 1.76 -3.38 -9.18
CA LEU A 26 2.04 -3.70 -10.58
C LEU A 26 2.61 -5.10 -10.73
N SER A 27 3.57 -5.46 -9.89
CA SER A 27 4.17 -6.80 -9.89
C SER A 27 3.15 -7.89 -9.58
N THR A 28 2.23 -7.65 -8.64
CA THR A 28 1.19 -8.63 -8.29
C THR A 28 0.16 -8.81 -9.41
N ILE A 29 -0.27 -7.73 -10.06
CA ILE A 29 -1.17 -7.80 -11.23
C ILE A 29 -0.51 -8.60 -12.35
N ILE A 30 0.74 -8.29 -12.67
CA ILE A 30 1.50 -8.99 -13.73
C ILE A 30 1.74 -10.46 -13.36
N SER A 31 1.98 -10.76 -12.08
CA SER A 31 2.12 -12.13 -11.58
C SER A 31 0.84 -12.94 -11.79
N ILE A 32 -0.33 -12.34 -11.51
CA ILE A 32 -1.64 -12.99 -11.75
C ILE A 32 -1.88 -13.18 -13.25
N LEU A 33 -1.61 -12.18 -14.08
CA LEU A 33 -1.74 -12.31 -15.53
C LEU A 33 -0.81 -13.41 -16.09
N GLY A 34 0.42 -13.48 -15.60
CA GLY A 34 1.36 -14.56 -15.95
C GLY A 34 0.92 -15.94 -15.46
N PHE A 35 0.20 -16.02 -14.32
CA PHE A 35 -0.39 -17.25 -13.83
C PHE A 35 -1.51 -17.73 -14.75
N MET A 36 -2.43 -16.82 -15.10
CA MET A 36 -3.53 -17.11 -16.02
C MET A 36 -3.00 -17.59 -17.36
N PHE A 37 -1.96 -16.95 -17.89
CA PHE A 37 -1.29 -17.37 -19.12
C PHE A 37 -0.71 -18.79 -19.02
N LYS A 38 0.05 -19.12 -17.95
CA LYS A 38 0.72 -20.43 -17.82
C LYS A 38 -0.21 -21.59 -17.47
N HIS A 39 -1.20 -21.38 -16.61
CA HIS A 39 -2.13 -22.45 -16.20
C HIS A 39 -3.20 -22.72 -17.26
N SER A 40 -3.21 -21.92 -18.32
CA SER A 40 -4.23 -21.96 -19.34
C SER A 40 -4.04 -23.07 -20.41
N GLU A 41 -2.91 -23.75 -20.46
CA GLU A 41 -2.63 -24.76 -21.51
C GLU A 41 -3.18 -26.17 -21.21
N LYS A 42 -3.73 -26.43 -20.00
CA LYS A 42 -3.96 -27.81 -19.54
C LYS A 42 -5.41 -28.28 -19.40
N GLN A 43 -6.42 -27.52 -19.87
CA GLN A 43 -7.82 -27.96 -19.79
C GLN A 43 -8.45 -28.16 -21.17
N PRO A 44 -8.61 -29.41 -21.64
CA PRO A 44 -9.36 -29.70 -22.86
C PRO A 44 -10.87 -29.56 -22.61
N GLY A 45 -11.53 -28.59 -23.25
CA GLY A 45 -12.97 -28.34 -23.11
C GLY A 45 -13.42 -27.02 -23.75
N ILE A 46 -14.68 -26.61 -23.50
CA ILE A 46 -15.25 -25.29 -23.88
C ILE A 46 -14.37 -24.13 -23.36
N ASP A 47 -13.60 -24.39 -22.31
CA ASP A 47 -12.62 -23.47 -21.74
C ASP A 47 -11.47 -23.12 -22.70
N ALA A 48 -11.12 -23.97 -23.68
CA ALA A 48 -10.01 -23.72 -24.62
C ALA A 48 -10.16 -22.39 -25.39
N VAL A 49 -11.40 -22.00 -25.72
CA VAL A 49 -11.67 -20.72 -26.40
C VAL A 49 -11.49 -19.55 -25.44
N MET A 50 -12.01 -19.66 -24.20
CA MET A 50 -11.81 -18.64 -23.16
C MET A 50 -10.32 -18.45 -22.83
N LEU A 51 -9.56 -19.55 -22.85
CA LEU A 51 -8.13 -19.63 -22.59
C LEU A 51 -7.29 -18.93 -23.68
N ASP A 52 -7.71 -19.03 -24.94
CA ASP A 52 -7.12 -18.30 -26.06
C ASP A 52 -7.38 -16.78 -25.96
N PHE A 53 -8.60 -16.39 -25.52
CA PHE A 53 -8.89 -14.98 -25.23
C PHE A 53 -8.00 -14.39 -24.13
N VAL A 54 -7.71 -15.16 -23.07
CA VAL A 54 -6.80 -14.71 -22.00
C VAL A 54 -5.40 -14.46 -22.53
N HIS A 55 -4.87 -15.35 -23.37
CA HIS A 55 -3.56 -15.19 -24.00
C HIS A 55 -3.51 -13.89 -24.83
N VAL A 56 -4.48 -13.69 -25.72
CA VAL A 56 -4.58 -12.49 -26.56
C VAL A 56 -4.71 -11.22 -25.71
N MET A 57 -5.51 -11.25 -24.64
CA MET A 57 -5.64 -10.10 -23.74
C MET A 57 -4.32 -9.78 -23.03
N VAL A 58 -3.61 -10.79 -22.51
CA VAL A 58 -2.31 -10.61 -21.83
C VAL A 58 -1.27 -10.07 -22.81
N ASP A 59 -1.22 -10.61 -24.03
CA ASP A 59 -0.31 -10.13 -25.07
C ASP A 59 -0.62 -8.70 -25.50
N MET A 60 -1.90 -8.35 -25.65
CA MET A 60 -2.32 -6.98 -25.97
C MET A 60 -1.96 -6.01 -24.84
N VAL A 61 -2.14 -6.39 -23.57
CA VAL A 61 -1.74 -5.56 -22.43
C VAL A 61 -0.22 -5.40 -22.38
N LYS A 62 0.54 -6.47 -22.59
CA LYS A 62 2.01 -6.45 -22.63
C LYS A 62 2.52 -5.57 -23.77
N PHE A 63 1.94 -5.68 -24.95
CA PHE A 63 2.27 -4.86 -26.11
C PHE A 63 2.01 -3.36 -25.85
N ASN A 64 0.91 -3.03 -25.19
CA ASN A 64 0.57 -1.65 -24.85
C ASN A 64 1.30 -1.10 -23.61
N THR A 65 2.03 -1.94 -22.85
CA THR A 65 2.72 -1.54 -21.62
C THR A 65 4.23 -1.82 -21.63
N PRO A 66 4.98 -1.33 -22.64
CA PRO A 66 6.43 -1.58 -22.73
C PRO A 66 7.21 -1.01 -21.54
N PHE A 67 6.70 0.05 -20.91
CA PHE A 67 7.29 0.63 -19.69
C PHE A 67 7.22 -0.31 -18.47
N LEU A 68 6.39 -1.37 -18.50
CA LEU A 68 6.29 -2.40 -17.46
C LEU A 68 7.16 -3.63 -17.75
N ASN A 69 8.00 -3.63 -18.80
CA ASN A 69 8.80 -4.79 -19.18
C ASN A 69 9.65 -5.37 -18.05
N VAL A 70 10.18 -4.51 -17.16
CA VAL A 70 10.91 -4.95 -15.96
C VAL A 70 10.04 -5.84 -15.07
N PHE A 71 8.76 -5.50 -14.91
CA PHE A 71 7.81 -6.31 -14.15
C PHE A 71 7.41 -7.56 -14.93
N TRP A 72 7.16 -7.47 -16.23
CA TRP A 72 6.82 -8.63 -17.07
C TRP A 72 7.89 -9.74 -17.04
N GLN A 73 9.16 -9.39 -16.87
CA GLN A 73 10.27 -10.34 -16.84
C GLN A 73 10.61 -10.84 -15.42
N ASN A 74 10.44 -9.99 -14.40
CA ASN A 74 10.91 -10.29 -13.04
C ASN A 74 9.79 -10.62 -12.04
N SER A 75 8.53 -10.43 -12.40
CA SER A 75 7.43 -10.67 -11.45
C SER A 75 7.24 -12.18 -11.20
N PRO A 76 7.22 -12.62 -9.93
CA PRO A 76 7.09 -14.02 -9.57
C PRO A 76 5.67 -14.53 -9.83
N VAL A 77 5.53 -15.46 -10.76
CA VAL A 77 4.24 -16.12 -11.04
C VAL A 77 3.89 -17.08 -9.88
N PRO A 78 2.69 -17.00 -9.28
CA PRO A 78 2.28 -17.92 -8.22
C PRO A 78 2.20 -19.37 -8.72
N GLU A 79 2.49 -20.33 -7.85
CA GLU A 79 2.41 -21.76 -8.14
C GLU A 79 1.82 -22.44 -6.92
N PHE A 80 0.70 -23.15 -7.11
CA PHE A 80 -0.08 -23.73 -6.03
C PHE A 80 0.18 -25.22 -5.82
N ASN A 81 0.95 -25.86 -6.73
CA ASN A 81 1.06 -27.32 -6.84
C ASN A 81 2.42 -27.93 -6.45
N GLY A 82 3.44 -27.17 -6.02
CA GLY A 82 4.75 -27.80 -5.74
C GLY A 82 5.83 -26.98 -5.04
N GLY A 83 5.70 -25.66 -4.95
CA GLY A 83 6.64 -24.83 -4.20
C GLY A 83 5.97 -23.55 -3.74
N ALA A 84 6.12 -23.21 -2.46
CA ALA A 84 5.68 -21.91 -1.99
C ALA A 84 6.47 -20.84 -2.76
N ASN A 85 5.79 -20.12 -3.67
CA ASN A 85 6.38 -18.99 -4.36
C ASN A 85 6.56 -17.82 -3.38
N ILE A 86 7.59 -17.91 -2.54
CA ILE A 86 7.92 -16.96 -1.47
C ILE A 86 8.01 -15.54 -2.06
N GLY A 87 8.58 -15.40 -3.27
CA GLY A 87 8.66 -14.12 -3.98
C GLY A 87 7.28 -13.49 -4.20
N PHE A 88 6.29 -14.27 -4.63
CA PHE A 88 4.91 -13.80 -4.84
C PHE A 88 4.28 -13.34 -3.51
N TRP A 89 4.44 -14.10 -2.44
CA TRP A 89 3.90 -13.74 -1.13
C TRP A 89 4.57 -12.48 -0.55
N ILE A 90 5.87 -12.28 -0.78
CA ILE A 90 6.58 -11.07 -0.37
C ILE A 90 6.00 -9.84 -1.09
N ILE A 91 5.89 -9.87 -2.43
CA ILE A 91 5.32 -8.73 -3.17
C ILE A 91 3.86 -8.49 -2.78
N TYR A 92 3.10 -9.55 -2.54
CA TYR A 92 1.71 -9.46 -2.11
C TYR A 92 1.59 -8.74 -0.76
N ILE A 93 2.38 -9.15 0.23
CA ILE A 93 2.40 -8.51 1.57
C ILE A 93 2.88 -7.05 1.47
N LEU A 94 3.84 -6.75 0.59
CA LEU A 94 4.37 -5.39 0.40
C LEU A 94 3.29 -4.39 -0.03
N ILE A 95 2.24 -4.82 -0.75
CA ILE A 95 1.09 -3.97 -1.07
C ILE A 95 0.47 -3.43 0.22
N PHE A 96 0.18 -4.31 1.17
CA PHE A 96 -0.48 -3.97 2.43
C PHE A 96 0.44 -3.18 3.36
N VAL A 97 1.74 -3.48 3.34
CA VAL A 97 2.75 -2.67 4.02
C VAL A 97 2.76 -1.24 3.48
N GLY A 98 2.69 -1.06 2.16
CA GLY A 98 2.62 0.26 1.52
C GLY A 98 1.37 1.04 1.92
N ILE A 99 0.19 0.42 1.88
CA ILE A 99 -1.08 1.02 2.32
C ILE A 99 -1.02 1.38 3.80
N ALA A 100 -0.52 0.47 4.65
CA ALA A 100 -0.37 0.73 6.07
C ALA A 100 0.60 1.90 6.31
N LEU A 101 1.71 1.98 5.59
CA LEU A 101 2.66 3.08 5.74
C LEU A 101 2.02 4.43 5.36
N GLN A 102 1.25 4.46 4.27
CA GLN A 102 0.49 5.65 3.84
C GLN A 102 -0.53 6.09 4.90
N ALA A 103 -1.34 5.16 5.42
CA ALA A 103 -2.37 5.46 6.40
C ALA A 103 -1.77 5.86 7.78
N SER A 104 -0.57 5.36 8.13
CA SER A 104 0.21 5.85 9.29
C SER A 104 0.57 7.32 9.10
N GLY A 105 1.16 7.65 7.95
CA GLY A 105 1.58 9.01 7.61
C GLY A 105 0.39 9.98 7.55
N ALA A 106 -0.76 9.55 7.03
CA ALA A 106 -1.96 10.38 6.95
C ALA A 106 -2.54 10.74 8.33
N ARG A 107 -2.55 9.79 9.29
CA ARG A 107 -2.99 10.08 10.67
C ARG A 107 -2.01 11.00 11.38
N MET A 108 -0.71 10.75 11.21
CA MET A 108 0.35 11.59 11.77
C MET A 108 0.27 13.04 11.24
N TRP A 109 -0.02 13.22 9.95
CA TRP A 109 -0.22 14.54 9.33
C TRP A 109 -1.42 15.31 9.92
N ARG A 110 -2.55 14.61 10.14
CA ARG A 110 -3.75 15.23 10.73
C ARG A 110 -3.49 15.71 12.16
N GLN A 111 -2.90 14.84 12.98
CA GLN A 111 -2.56 15.19 14.36
C GLN A 111 -1.58 16.37 14.40
N SER A 112 -0.59 16.32 13.53
CA SER A 112 0.41 17.37 13.46
C SER A 112 -0.29 18.69 13.09
N ARG A 113 -1.11 18.72 12.04
CA ARG A 113 -1.85 19.93 11.65
C ARG A 113 -2.73 20.50 12.77
N HIS A 114 -3.47 19.65 13.50
CA HIS A 114 -4.26 20.09 14.64
C HIS A 114 -3.43 20.72 15.76
N ILE A 115 -2.21 20.21 16.01
CA ILE A 115 -1.30 20.81 16.99
C ILE A 115 -0.83 22.18 16.53
N LYS A 116 -0.58 22.38 15.22
CA LYS A 116 -0.25 23.71 14.67
C LYS A 116 -1.35 24.71 14.90
N GLU A 117 -2.56 24.33 14.50
CA GLU A 117 -3.75 25.18 14.59
C GLU A 117 -4.00 25.54 16.06
N GLY A 118 -3.92 24.56 16.98
CA GLY A 118 -4.05 24.82 18.41
C GLY A 118 -2.97 25.73 19.02
N ILE A 119 -1.72 25.66 18.53
CA ILE A 119 -0.65 26.59 18.96
C ILE A 119 -0.91 28.00 18.43
N GLU A 120 -1.34 28.13 17.17
CA GLU A 120 -1.67 29.43 16.56
C GLU A 120 -2.87 30.08 17.28
N ASP A 121 -3.90 29.31 17.63
CA ASP A 121 -5.06 29.81 18.37
C ASP A 121 -4.70 30.27 19.79
N GLN A 122 -3.90 29.48 20.52
CA GLN A 122 -3.41 29.86 21.85
C GLN A 122 -2.54 31.11 21.80
N MET A 123 -1.74 31.28 20.75
CA MET A 123 -0.96 32.48 20.56
C MET A 123 -1.76 33.74 20.35
N ILE A 124 -2.88 33.68 19.62
CA ILE A 124 -3.77 34.82 19.43
C ILE A 124 -4.34 35.26 20.79
N LEU A 125 -4.71 34.29 21.63
CA LEU A 125 -5.20 34.53 22.99
C LEU A 125 -4.11 35.05 23.93
N GLU A 126 -2.87 34.59 23.80
CA GLU A 126 -1.73 35.04 24.63
C GLU A 126 -1.21 36.41 24.18
N GLN A 127 -1.25 36.74 22.88
CA GLN A 127 -0.98 38.10 22.38
C GLN A 127 -2.01 39.11 22.88
N ALA A 128 -3.26 38.69 23.06
CA ALA A 128 -4.30 39.54 23.65
C ALA A 128 -4.06 39.84 25.15
N LYS A 129 -3.20 39.08 25.85
CA LYS A 129 -2.85 39.29 27.27
C LYS A 129 -1.64 40.23 27.48
N GLY A 130 -0.99 40.71 26.41
CA GLY A 130 0.12 41.67 26.53
C GLY A 130 1.37 41.08 27.18
N SER A 131 1.91 41.74 28.21
CA SER A 131 3.25 41.48 28.79
C SER A 131 3.40 40.21 29.63
N GLU A 132 2.31 39.49 29.92
CA GLU A 132 2.32 38.20 30.64
C GLU A 132 2.13 36.98 29.70
N GLY A 133 2.03 37.21 28.39
CA GLY A 133 1.81 36.15 27.41
C GLY A 133 2.98 35.18 27.29
N ARG A 134 2.71 33.87 27.34
CA ARG A 134 3.74 32.84 27.13
C ARG A 134 4.32 32.92 25.72
N THR A 135 5.63 32.78 25.59
CA THR A 135 6.32 32.76 24.29
C THR A 135 6.12 31.43 23.56
N ARG A 136 6.13 31.45 22.21
CA ARG A 136 6.01 30.25 21.34
C ARG A 136 6.86 29.07 21.83
N ALA A 137 8.11 29.35 22.20
CA ALA A 137 9.06 28.33 22.65
C ALA A 137 8.62 27.59 23.92
N GLN A 138 7.99 28.29 24.88
CA GLN A 138 7.51 27.68 26.13
C GLN A 138 6.22 26.84 25.93
N LEU A 139 5.40 27.19 24.95
CA LEU A 139 4.22 26.41 24.57
C LEU A 139 4.61 25.15 23.77
N GLU A 140 5.63 25.26 22.91
CA GLU A 140 6.17 24.14 22.13
C GLU A 140 6.88 23.08 23.00
N GLU A 141 7.56 23.49 24.07
CA GLU A 141 8.29 22.58 24.97
C GLU A 141 7.37 21.64 25.77
N LYS A 142 6.12 22.06 26.01
CA LYS A 142 5.15 21.27 26.78
C LYS A 142 4.39 20.24 25.93
N ILE A 143 4.50 20.29 24.60
CA ILE A 143 3.72 19.46 23.69
C ILE A 143 4.53 18.22 23.26
N HIS A 144 4.33 17.13 23.99
CA HIS A 144 4.83 15.82 23.58
C HIS A 144 3.88 15.17 22.57
N VAL A 145 4.30 15.11 21.30
CA VAL A 145 3.54 14.40 20.25
C VAL A 145 3.63 12.88 20.47
N PRO A 146 2.49 12.17 20.64
CA PRO A 146 2.45 10.71 20.71
C PRO A 146 3.03 10.06 19.45
N ARG A 147 3.79 8.97 19.61
CA ARG A 147 4.34 8.23 18.47
C ARG A 147 3.26 7.36 17.84
N HIS A 148 2.98 7.58 16.56
CA HIS A 148 2.16 6.67 15.77
C HIS A 148 3.03 5.65 15.02
N THR A 149 2.86 4.37 15.37
CA THR A 149 3.52 3.23 14.71
C THR A 149 2.65 2.67 13.58
N ILE A 150 3.29 1.95 12.66
CA ILE A 150 2.64 1.33 11.50
C ILE A 150 1.81 0.12 11.94
N LEU A 151 2.27 -0.58 12.98
CA LEU A 151 1.67 -1.80 13.54
C LEU A 151 0.29 -1.60 14.18
N LEU A 152 -0.08 -0.36 14.52
CA LEU A 152 -1.43 -0.04 15.03
C LEU A 152 -2.50 -0.09 13.93
N GLN A 153 -2.15 -0.48 12.71
CA GLN A 153 -3.07 -0.58 11.58
C GLN A 153 -3.51 -2.00 11.34
N ILE A 154 -4.21 -2.53 12.34
CA ILE A 154 -4.69 -3.91 12.37
C ILE A 154 -5.48 -4.23 11.10
N PHE A 155 -6.36 -3.31 10.68
CA PHE A 155 -7.23 -3.51 9.53
C PHE A 155 -6.47 -3.63 8.17
N PRO A 156 -5.74 -2.61 7.68
CA PRO A 156 -5.11 -2.72 6.37
C PRO A 156 -3.90 -3.67 6.35
N LEU A 157 -3.24 -3.92 7.49
CA LEU A 157 -2.02 -4.74 7.52
C LEU A 157 -2.28 -6.24 7.73
N TYR A 158 -3.35 -6.61 8.46
CA TYR A 158 -3.62 -8.02 8.81
C TYR A 158 -4.94 -8.54 8.26
N ILE A 159 -6.02 -7.75 8.33
CA ILE A 159 -7.35 -8.21 7.90
C ILE A 159 -7.46 -8.17 6.37
N LEU A 160 -7.09 -7.05 5.76
CA LEU A 160 -7.20 -6.86 4.32
C LEU A 160 -6.42 -7.89 3.48
N PRO A 161 -5.16 -8.27 3.82
CA PRO A 161 -4.45 -9.32 3.09
C PRO A 161 -5.17 -10.66 3.11
N ILE A 162 -5.80 -11.03 4.22
CA ILE A 162 -6.52 -12.31 4.34
C ILE A 162 -7.79 -12.27 3.51
N VAL A 163 -8.57 -11.18 3.60
CA VAL A 163 -9.80 -11.01 2.84
C VAL A 163 -9.53 -11.04 1.33
N ILE A 164 -8.50 -10.33 0.87
CA ILE A 164 -8.13 -10.30 -0.55
C ILE A 164 -7.62 -11.68 -1.01
N ALA A 165 -6.86 -12.40 -0.18
CA ALA A 165 -6.40 -13.74 -0.53
C ALA A 165 -7.58 -14.73 -0.68
N ILE A 166 -8.55 -14.67 0.23
CA ILE A 166 -9.77 -15.49 0.17
C ILE A 166 -10.58 -15.14 -1.07
N ALA A 167 -10.80 -13.84 -1.34
CA ALA A 167 -11.53 -13.39 -2.53
C ALA A 167 -10.83 -13.84 -3.83
N GLY A 168 -9.50 -13.70 -3.88
CA GLY A 168 -8.68 -14.16 -5.00
C GLY A 168 -8.80 -15.67 -5.24
N TYR A 169 -8.77 -16.46 -4.16
CA TYR A 169 -8.98 -17.91 -4.24
C TYR A 169 -10.34 -18.26 -4.86
N PHE A 170 -11.42 -17.61 -4.42
CA PHE A 170 -12.75 -17.84 -5.00
C PHE A 170 -12.84 -17.45 -6.49
N VAL A 171 -12.21 -16.34 -6.88
CA VAL A 171 -12.17 -15.91 -8.29
C VAL A 171 -11.40 -16.93 -9.15
N LEU A 172 -10.22 -17.37 -8.69
CA LEU A 172 -9.43 -18.36 -9.40
C LEU A 172 -10.15 -19.71 -9.53
N LYS A 173 -10.86 -20.13 -8.47
CA LYS A 173 -11.71 -21.33 -8.48
C LYS A 173 -12.89 -21.20 -9.45
N LEU A 174 -13.54 -20.04 -9.51
CA LEU A 174 -14.64 -19.78 -10.44
C LEU A 174 -14.18 -19.83 -11.90
N LEU A 175 -12.94 -19.40 -12.16
CA LEU A 175 -12.30 -19.45 -13.48
C LEU A 175 -11.73 -20.84 -13.81
N GLY A 176 -11.94 -21.85 -12.97
CA GLY A 176 -11.46 -23.21 -13.20
C GLY A 176 -9.95 -23.39 -13.08
N MET A 177 -9.20 -22.40 -12.57
CA MET A 177 -7.73 -22.45 -12.51
C MET A 177 -7.16 -23.09 -11.24
N LEU A 178 -8.03 -23.56 -10.34
CA LEU A 178 -7.73 -24.22 -9.06
C LEU A 178 -8.58 -25.46 -8.85
#